data_AF-Q5GX44-F1
#
_entry.id   AF-Q5GX44-F1
#
_cell.length_a   1.000
_cell.length_b   1.000
_cell.length_c   1.000
_cell.angle_alpha   90.00
_cell.angle_beta   90.00
_cell.angle_gamma   90.00
#
_symmetry.space_group_name_H-M   'P 1'
#
loop_
_entity.id
_entity.type
_entity.pdbx_description
1 polymer ?
#
loop_
_entity_poly.entity_id
_entity_poly.type
_entity_poly.pdbx_seq_one_letter_code
_entity_poly.pdbx_strand_id
1 'polypeptide(L)'
;MDLGAGDDAVGRGQLGRRGAAAQRPGSAGGVPGRGHRPAGGDRLSVYNGRGQDDAAHNQVGGGGAGATGNAPAWFQGNAHGAVFTGFKSQALAQSQDGTGGYQQLRLDDTPGQGRAQLSTTQHASTLTLGHLKGGHDNLREGERGYGADLSTQAYGAVRAGQGLLLSSEPGNTQLAATGALSQLQQGSDLLKRLNDAARTQQAGLPSEPESLPTQDGLKTLQDHLQATHSGSAAGAIGGGAGEVPGWSAPVLLGSGQAGVMSLTPADQVWVSGTQTALLAGSALNWLSQGHLVLAVAGGLVLYTQGSDPVAGSPNQERGIALHAAQGTLSARAHRNTATLAAKTQVRIVSTTADVQLAAPTKHLLATAAGAYIKLDGDDIELGAPGVVAFKGGQQVLTGPQGFSTRVQLPSADKPVCLECMRDLATRHEAVASRG
;
A
#
# COMPACT_ATOMS: atom_id res chain seq x y z
N MET A 1 -32.43 -14.32 61.69
CA MET A 1 -32.64 -15.72 62.09
C MET A 1 -31.34 -16.43 61.75
N ASP A 2 -30.33 -16.35 62.60
CA ASP A 2 -30.21 -16.94 63.95
C ASP A 2 -29.54 -18.31 63.89
N LEU A 3 -28.37 -18.37 64.58
CA LEU A 3 -27.95 -19.39 65.56
C LEU A 3 -27.86 -20.86 65.11
N GLY A 4 -26.90 -21.67 65.56
CA GLY A 4 -25.75 -21.48 66.47
C GLY A 4 -24.70 -22.57 66.17
N ALA A 5 -23.43 -22.38 66.53
CA ALA A 5 -22.84 -22.74 67.83
C ALA A 5 -22.69 -24.27 68.06
N GLY A 6 -21.44 -24.72 68.21
CA GLY A 6 -21.02 -26.08 68.54
C GLY A 6 -19.50 -26.11 68.69
N ASP A 7 -19.03 -26.24 69.93
CA ASP A 7 -17.67 -25.88 70.37
C ASP A 7 -16.85 -27.12 70.84
N ASP A 8 -15.65 -26.90 71.39
CA ASP A 8 -14.77 -27.86 72.10
C ASP A 8 -14.10 -28.98 71.24
N ALA A 9 -12.94 -29.59 71.57
CA ALA A 9 -11.81 -29.36 72.50
C ALA A 9 -10.73 -30.46 72.23
N VAL A 10 -9.44 -30.47 72.65
CA VAL A 10 -8.41 -29.53 73.15
C VAL A 10 -7.05 -30.28 73.05
N GLY A 11 -5.91 -29.62 72.77
CA GLY A 11 -4.61 -30.35 72.72
C GLY A 11 -3.31 -29.52 72.60
N ARG A 12 -2.64 -29.27 73.73
CA ARG A 12 -1.26 -28.71 73.83
C ARG A 12 -0.21 -29.83 73.57
N GLY A 13 1.07 -29.60 73.22
CA GLY A 13 1.81 -28.38 72.90
C GLY A 13 3.35 -28.58 72.94
N GLN A 14 4.09 -27.55 72.50
CA GLN A 14 5.47 -27.15 72.89
C GLN A 14 6.75 -27.98 72.57
N LEU A 15 7.66 -27.28 71.86
CA LEU A 15 9.11 -27.07 72.14
C LEU A 15 10.14 -28.24 72.15
N GLY A 16 11.14 -28.11 71.26
CA GLY A 16 12.50 -27.80 71.78
C GLY A 16 13.75 -28.53 71.22
N ARG A 17 14.62 -27.73 70.58
CA ARG A 17 16.12 -27.80 70.58
C ARG A 17 16.90 -28.91 69.83
N ARG A 18 17.64 -28.43 68.82
CA ARG A 18 19.10 -28.61 68.53
C ARG A 18 19.85 -29.83 69.09
N GLY A 19 20.56 -30.52 68.19
CA GLY A 19 21.77 -31.31 68.49
C GLY A 19 22.55 -31.63 67.22
N ALA A 20 23.87 -31.41 67.21
CA ALA A 20 24.75 -31.69 66.07
C ALA A 20 25.77 -32.77 66.45
N ALA A 21 26.15 -33.63 65.50
CA ALA A 21 27.32 -34.49 65.60
C ALA A 21 27.85 -34.84 64.20
N ALA A 22 29.18 -34.91 64.06
CA ALA A 22 29.86 -35.30 62.84
C ALA A 22 30.91 -36.37 63.18
N GLN A 23 31.17 -37.32 62.28
CA GLN A 23 32.45 -38.02 62.20
C GLN A 23 32.67 -38.73 60.83
N ARG A 24 33.92 -39.14 60.61
CA ARG A 24 34.56 -39.39 59.29
C ARG A 24 34.65 -40.91 58.97
N PRO A 25 35.60 -41.42 58.17
CA PRO A 25 35.45 -41.58 56.71
C PRO A 25 35.60 -43.05 56.24
N GLY A 26 35.14 -43.36 55.02
CA GLY A 26 35.39 -44.66 54.37
C GLY A 26 36.11 -44.49 53.02
N SER A 27 37.20 -45.22 52.82
CA SER A 27 38.06 -45.15 51.62
C SER A 27 38.01 -46.45 50.81
N ALA A 28 37.71 -46.37 49.51
CA ALA A 28 37.98 -47.46 48.56
C ALA A 28 38.00 -46.99 47.09
N GLY A 29 38.97 -47.50 46.31
CA GLY A 29 38.89 -47.77 44.86
C GLY A 29 38.62 -46.61 43.90
N GLY A 30 39.66 -46.19 43.15
CA GLY A 30 39.51 -45.22 42.06
C GLY A 30 39.47 -45.85 40.66
N VAL A 31 38.71 -45.23 39.74
CA VAL A 31 38.92 -45.25 38.28
C VAL A 31 38.62 -43.82 37.76
N PRO A 32 39.46 -43.21 36.90
CA PRO A 32 39.32 -41.79 36.57
C PRO A 32 38.38 -41.54 35.38
N GLY A 33 37.39 -40.66 35.55
CA GLY A 33 36.49 -40.18 34.50
C GLY A 33 36.12 -38.71 34.73
N ARG A 34 36.54 -37.82 33.82
CA ARG A 34 36.51 -36.34 33.89
C ARG A 34 35.28 -35.74 34.59
N GLY A 35 35.48 -35.20 35.79
CA GLY A 35 34.50 -34.34 36.48
C GLY A 35 34.58 -32.88 36.02
N HIS A 36 33.42 -32.30 35.74
CA HIS A 36 33.21 -30.88 35.48
C HIS A 36 33.63 -30.03 36.71
N ARG A 37 34.39 -28.94 36.52
CA ARG A 37 34.63 -27.95 37.58
C ARG A 37 33.71 -26.73 37.37
N PRO A 38 33.03 -26.22 38.42
CA PRO A 38 32.24 -25.00 38.30
C PRO A 38 33.17 -23.78 38.24
N ALA A 39 33.00 -22.94 37.22
CA ALA A 39 33.65 -21.64 37.16
C ALA A 39 32.88 -20.65 38.05
N GLY A 40 33.31 -20.51 39.31
CA GLY A 40 33.00 -19.33 40.10
C GLY A 40 33.65 -18.09 39.46
N GLY A 41 33.02 -16.92 39.62
CA GLY A 41 33.47 -15.72 38.93
C GLY A 41 34.82 -15.19 39.42
N ASP A 42 35.77 -15.05 38.50
CA ASP A 42 36.99 -14.27 38.70
C ASP A 42 36.87 -12.91 38.00
N ARG A 43 36.81 -11.84 38.81
CA ARG A 43 37.11 -10.48 38.34
C ARG A 43 38.63 -10.29 38.37
N LEU A 44 39.30 -10.62 37.27
CA LEU A 44 40.74 -10.37 37.11
C LEU A 44 41.03 -9.46 35.91
N SER A 45 40.74 -8.16 36.07
CA SER A 45 41.10 -7.13 35.10
C SER A 45 42.55 -6.68 35.30
N VAL A 46 43.51 -7.38 34.68
CA VAL A 46 44.90 -6.90 34.59
C VAL A 46 44.99 -5.96 33.39
N TYR A 47 45.33 -4.70 33.66
CA TYR A 47 45.14 -3.56 32.76
C TYR A 47 46.39 -3.25 31.95
N ASN A 48 46.27 -3.08 30.62
CA ASN A 48 47.29 -2.37 29.81
C ASN A 48 46.76 -1.63 28.56
N GLY A 49 45.57 -1.93 28.03
CA GLY A 49 44.99 -1.17 26.92
C GLY A 49 44.28 0.11 27.35
N ARG A 50 44.78 1.29 26.92
CA ARG A 50 43.92 2.49 26.80
C ARG A 50 42.97 2.28 25.62
N GLY A 51 41.68 2.43 25.85
CA GLY A 51 40.68 2.56 24.79
C GLY A 51 40.77 3.90 24.07
N GLN A 52 39.91 4.10 23.07
CA GLN A 52 39.54 5.44 22.59
C GLN A 52 38.42 5.98 23.48
N ASP A 53 38.14 7.29 23.41
CA ASP A 53 37.13 7.96 24.26
C ASP A 53 35.75 7.25 24.24
N ASP A 54 35.34 6.72 23.08
CA ASP A 54 34.06 6.03 22.89
C ASP A 54 34.18 4.51 22.63
N ALA A 55 35.38 3.94 22.58
CA ALA A 55 35.57 2.58 22.04
C ALA A 55 36.61 1.73 22.76
N ALA A 56 36.30 0.44 22.93
CA ALA A 56 37.21 -0.59 23.41
C ALA A 56 38.30 -0.93 22.36
N HIS A 57 39.34 -0.09 22.32
CA HIS A 57 40.54 -0.27 21.50
C HIS A 57 41.70 -0.82 22.36
N ASN A 58 42.66 -1.54 21.75
CA ASN A 58 43.87 -1.97 22.46
C ASN A 58 45.10 -1.15 22.06
N GLN A 59 45.51 -0.20 22.89
CA GLN A 59 46.77 0.55 22.67
C GLN A 59 48.05 -0.23 23.07
N VAL A 60 47.97 -1.44 23.62
CA VAL A 60 49.15 -2.25 24.02
C VAL A 60 49.02 -3.71 23.57
N GLY A 61 49.74 -4.07 22.52
CA GLY A 61 49.71 -5.39 21.86
C GLY A 61 50.16 -6.61 22.68
N GLY A 62 50.36 -6.48 23.99
CA GLY A 62 50.66 -7.58 24.91
C GLY A 62 51.51 -7.15 26.12
N GLY A 63 51.27 -7.79 27.26
CA GLY A 63 52.23 -7.81 28.38
C GLY A 63 53.36 -8.82 28.13
N GLY A 64 54.41 -8.80 28.94
CA GLY A 64 55.64 -9.61 28.77
C GLY A 64 55.48 -11.15 28.81
N ALA A 65 54.25 -11.66 28.91
CA ALA A 65 53.90 -13.08 28.84
C ALA A 65 52.93 -13.40 27.67
N GLY A 66 52.75 -12.48 26.71
CA GLY A 66 51.82 -12.64 25.59
C GLY A 66 50.34 -12.43 25.93
N ALA A 67 50.03 -11.99 27.15
CA ALA A 67 48.66 -11.67 27.56
C ALA A 67 48.21 -10.32 26.97
N THR A 68 47.12 -10.33 26.20
CA THR A 68 46.40 -9.13 25.75
C THR A 68 45.34 -8.74 26.77
N GLY A 69 45.37 -7.49 27.24
CA GLY A 69 44.34 -6.95 28.13
C GLY A 69 43.17 -6.41 27.32
N ASN A 70 41.96 -6.93 27.56
CA ASN A 70 40.75 -6.47 26.87
C ASN A 70 40.00 -5.44 27.73
N ALA A 71 39.76 -4.25 27.19
CA ALA A 71 38.79 -3.32 27.75
C ALA A 71 37.36 -3.85 27.55
N PRO A 72 36.40 -3.59 28.45
CA PRO A 72 35.01 -3.96 28.23
C PRO A 72 34.44 -3.16 27.05
N ALA A 73 33.65 -3.81 26.20
CA ALA A 73 33.07 -3.20 24.99
C ALA A 73 32.30 -1.91 25.27
N TRP A 74 31.64 -1.86 26.44
CA TRP A 74 30.97 -0.68 26.97
C TRP A 74 31.38 -0.44 28.42
N PHE A 75 31.41 0.82 28.84
CA PHE A 75 31.92 1.25 30.14
C PHE A 75 31.17 2.49 30.65
N GLN A 76 31.23 2.72 31.97
CA GLN A 76 30.78 3.98 32.55
C GLN A 76 31.70 5.12 32.09
N GLY A 77 31.12 6.14 31.47
CA GLY A 77 31.81 7.21 30.79
C GLY A 77 30.82 8.01 29.94
N ASN A 78 31.31 8.96 29.14
CA ASN A 78 30.54 9.58 28.04
C ASN A 78 29.15 10.10 28.46
N ALA A 79 29.13 10.73 29.65
CA ALA A 79 27.94 11.25 30.34
C ALA A 79 26.84 10.23 30.70
N HIS A 80 27.14 8.93 30.76
CA HIS A 80 26.21 7.90 31.23
C HIS A 80 26.83 6.88 32.22
N GLY A 81 25.97 6.20 32.97
CA GLY A 81 26.36 5.08 33.83
C GLY A 81 26.71 3.82 33.02
N ALA A 82 27.03 2.72 33.71
CA ALA A 82 27.15 1.41 33.06
C ALA A 82 25.75 0.87 32.68
N VAL A 83 25.20 1.36 31.57
CA VAL A 83 23.81 1.11 31.12
C VAL A 83 23.71 0.23 29.88
N PHE A 84 24.83 -0.07 29.21
CA PHE A 84 24.82 -0.94 28.03
C PHE A 84 25.18 -2.39 28.39
N THR A 85 24.44 -3.33 27.82
CA THR A 85 24.69 -4.78 27.94
C THR A 85 24.60 -5.46 26.57
N GLY A 86 25.13 -6.68 26.41
CA GLY A 86 25.00 -7.47 25.18
C GLY A 86 26.32 -8.03 24.65
N PHE A 87 26.45 -8.10 23.31
CA PHE A 87 27.57 -8.74 22.60
C PHE A 87 28.13 -7.83 21.52
N LYS A 88 29.46 -7.81 21.35
CA LYS A 88 30.17 -7.11 20.26
C LYS A 88 31.29 -8.01 19.72
N SER A 89 31.40 -8.11 18.39
CA SER A 89 32.49 -8.80 17.69
C SER A 89 33.48 -7.78 17.11
N GLN A 90 34.58 -8.25 16.53
CA GLN A 90 35.53 -7.42 15.79
C GLN A 90 35.91 -8.10 14.48
N ALA A 91 36.12 -7.32 13.41
CA ALA A 91 36.58 -7.83 12.12
C ALA A 91 37.95 -8.53 12.27
N LEU A 92 38.07 -9.76 11.79
CA LEU A 92 39.23 -10.62 12.06
C LEU A 92 40.56 -9.98 11.63
N ALA A 93 40.60 -9.33 10.46
CA ALA A 93 41.81 -8.72 9.90
C ALA A 93 42.35 -7.53 10.72
N GLN A 94 41.51 -6.93 11.57
CA GLN A 94 41.85 -5.80 12.45
C GLN A 94 41.52 -6.12 13.93
N SER A 95 41.45 -7.40 14.28
CA SER A 95 41.09 -7.84 15.63
C SER A 95 42.21 -7.62 16.67
N GLN A 96 43.45 -7.46 16.22
CA GLN A 96 44.63 -7.35 17.11
C GLN A 96 44.84 -5.93 17.67
N ASP A 97 44.55 -4.88 16.89
CA ASP A 97 44.54 -3.50 17.35
C ASP A 97 43.16 -3.06 17.87
N GLY A 98 42.09 -3.74 17.44
CA GLY A 98 40.71 -3.38 17.78
C GLY A 98 40.14 -2.29 16.87
N THR A 99 40.75 -2.08 15.70
CA THR A 99 40.27 -1.13 14.68
C THR A 99 39.35 -1.82 13.66
N GLY A 100 38.71 -1.06 12.79
CA GLY A 100 37.87 -1.62 11.73
C GLY A 100 36.46 -2.03 12.17
N GLY A 101 35.82 -2.86 11.36
CA GLY A 101 34.38 -3.14 11.47
C GLY A 101 33.99 -4.07 12.62
N TYR A 102 32.75 -3.95 13.07
CA TYR A 102 32.17 -4.80 14.13
C TYR A 102 30.70 -5.12 13.88
N GLN A 103 30.23 -6.18 14.53
CA GLN A 103 28.80 -6.48 14.69
C GLN A 103 28.47 -6.42 16.17
N GLN A 104 27.28 -5.95 16.54
CA GLN A 104 26.85 -5.88 17.93
C GLN A 104 25.35 -6.15 18.10
N LEU A 105 25.03 -6.80 19.22
CA LEU A 105 23.73 -6.73 19.88
C LEU A 105 23.93 -5.89 21.14
N ARG A 106 23.43 -4.65 21.15
CA ARG A 106 23.55 -3.68 22.25
C ARG A 106 22.17 -3.42 22.85
N LEU A 107 22.00 -3.75 24.13
CA LEU A 107 20.86 -3.35 24.95
C LEU A 107 21.24 -2.09 25.74
N ASP A 108 20.25 -1.26 26.04
CA ASP A 108 20.36 -0.04 26.85
C ASP A 108 19.32 -0.12 27.96
N ASP A 109 19.79 -0.37 29.18
CA ASP A 109 18.95 -0.62 30.36
C ASP A 109 18.73 0.67 31.18
N THR A 110 18.95 1.83 30.57
CA THR A 110 18.70 3.14 31.21
C THR A 110 17.20 3.27 31.58
N PRO A 111 16.87 3.62 32.84
CA PRO A 111 15.47 3.74 33.28
C PRO A 111 14.63 4.64 32.37
N GLY A 112 13.51 4.10 31.87
CA GLY A 112 12.61 4.78 30.93
C GLY A 112 13.13 4.91 29.48
N GLN A 113 14.37 4.50 29.20
CA GLN A 113 15.00 4.62 27.87
C GLN A 113 15.47 3.26 27.31
N GLY A 114 14.68 2.20 27.57
CA GLY A 114 14.95 0.85 27.10
C GLY A 114 15.11 0.78 25.58
N ARG A 115 16.28 0.32 25.11
CA ARG A 115 16.60 0.12 23.67
C ARG A 115 17.22 -1.24 23.45
N ALA A 116 16.84 -1.92 22.37
CA ALA A 116 17.56 -3.08 21.85
C ALA A 116 18.03 -2.80 20.42
N GLN A 117 19.31 -3.01 20.13
CA GLN A 117 19.91 -2.72 18.83
C GLN A 117 20.74 -3.89 18.34
N LEU A 118 20.41 -4.43 17.16
CA LEU A 118 21.29 -5.28 16.37
C LEU A 118 21.89 -4.41 15.26
N SER A 119 23.21 -4.39 15.11
CA SER A 119 23.86 -3.60 14.05
C SER A 119 25.18 -4.19 13.57
N THR A 120 25.54 -3.87 12.33
CA THR A 120 26.87 -4.09 11.74
C THR A 120 27.37 -2.79 11.14
N THR A 121 28.67 -2.50 11.30
CA THR A 121 29.30 -1.36 10.62
C THR A 121 29.28 -1.53 9.09
N GLN A 122 29.16 -2.76 8.59
CA GLN A 122 29.06 -3.04 7.16
C GLN A 122 27.76 -2.43 6.58
N HIS A 123 27.94 -1.41 5.73
CA HIS A 123 26.86 -0.59 5.18
C HIS A 123 25.94 0.06 6.24
N ALA A 124 26.46 0.31 7.45
CA ALA A 124 25.72 0.89 8.58
C ALA A 124 24.33 0.25 8.80
N SER A 125 24.27 -1.08 8.72
CA SER A 125 23.00 -1.82 8.74
C SER A 125 22.56 -2.08 10.19
N THR A 126 21.35 -1.66 10.57
CA THR A 126 20.82 -1.83 11.93
C THR A 126 19.32 -2.09 11.98
N LEU A 127 18.92 -2.91 12.96
CA LEU A 127 17.58 -2.99 13.52
C LEU A 127 17.63 -2.45 14.96
N THR A 128 16.87 -1.41 15.26
CA THR A 128 16.78 -0.81 16.60
C THR A 128 15.32 -0.76 17.07
N LEU A 129 15.06 -1.17 18.31
CA LEU A 129 13.75 -1.26 18.94
C LEU A 129 13.72 -0.46 20.26
N GLY A 130 12.57 0.10 20.61
CA GLY A 130 12.35 0.85 21.86
C GLY A 130 12.68 2.33 21.73
N HIS A 131 13.51 2.85 22.64
CA HIS A 131 13.96 4.24 22.66
C HIS A 131 15.10 4.44 21.64
N LEU A 132 14.82 5.03 20.49
CA LEU A 132 15.82 5.18 19.43
C LEU A 132 16.73 6.36 19.78
N LYS A 133 17.99 6.08 20.10
CA LYS A 133 19.04 7.10 20.38
C LYS A 133 20.16 7.03 19.36
N GLY A 134 20.85 8.15 19.14
CA GLY A 134 22.12 8.20 18.42
C GLY A 134 23.28 7.56 19.21
N GLY A 135 24.50 7.81 18.75
CA GLY A 135 25.76 7.39 19.38
C GLY A 135 26.35 6.10 18.82
N HIS A 136 27.61 6.20 18.39
CA HIS A 136 28.49 5.08 18.07
C HIS A 136 29.03 4.41 19.34
N ASP A 137 29.19 3.09 19.31
CA ASP A 137 29.94 2.32 20.31
C ASP A 137 29.55 2.57 21.80
N ASN A 138 30.39 3.22 22.61
CA ASN A 138 30.09 3.64 23.99
C ASN A 138 29.68 5.13 24.10
N LEU A 139 29.29 5.79 23.01
CA LEU A 139 28.64 7.11 23.07
C LEU A 139 27.11 6.95 23.13
N ARG A 140 26.48 7.82 23.93
CA ARG A 140 25.02 7.98 24.03
C ARG A 140 24.63 9.39 23.61
N GLU A 141 24.17 9.55 22.37
CA GLU A 141 23.72 10.85 21.87
C GLU A 141 22.22 11.09 22.13
N GLY A 142 21.69 12.18 21.56
CA GLY A 142 20.29 12.58 21.63
C GLY A 142 19.30 11.62 20.98
N GLU A 143 18.02 11.97 21.10
CA GLU A 143 16.92 11.14 20.63
C GLU A 143 16.79 11.16 19.10
N ARG A 144 16.51 9.99 18.53
CA ARG A 144 16.11 9.79 17.13
C ARG A 144 14.61 9.47 16.98
N GLY A 145 13.97 8.90 18.01
CA GLY A 145 12.55 8.53 17.98
C GLY A 145 12.19 7.38 18.91
N TYR A 146 11.04 6.74 18.65
CA TYR A 146 10.51 5.61 19.41
C TYR A 146 9.92 4.56 18.47
N GLY A 147 9.92 3.30 18.88
CA GLY A 147 9.26 2.20 18.15
C GLY A 147 10.28 1.23 17.55
N ALA A 148 10.30 1.12 16.22
CA ALA A 148 11.20 0.24 15.48
C ALA A 148 11.81 0.98 14.28
N ASP A 149 13.11 0.78 14.07
CA ASP A 149 13.90 1.36 12.97
C ASP A 149 14.74 0.25 12.32
N LEU A 150 14.59 0.08 11.00
CA LEU A 150 15.38 -0.84 10.19
C LEU A 150 16.03 -0.02 9.06
N SER A 151 17.33 0.21 9.16
CA SER A 151 18.07 1.07 8.21
C SER A 151 19.33 0.38 7.70
N THR A 152 19.68 0.63 6.44
CA THR A 152 20.96 0.22 5.83
C THR A 152 21.33 1.20 4.71
N GLN A 153 22.62 1.34 4.43
CA GLN A 153 23.15 2.06 3.26
C GLN A 153 23.33 1.15 2.03
N ALA A 154 22.91 -0.12 2.13
CA ALA A 154 22.91 -1.09 1.03
C ALA A 154 21.47 -1.49 0.65
N TYR A 155 21.32 -2.56 -0.12
CA TYR A 155 20.03 -3.11 -0.53
C TYR A 155 19.28 -3.72 0.66
N GLY A 156 17.97 -3.46 0.73
CA GLY A 156 17.05 -4.09 1.69
C GLY A 156 15.97 -4.90 0.99
N ALA A 157 15.46 -5.95 1.65
CA ALA A 157 14.31 -6.71 1.17
C ALA A 157 13.50 -7.24 2.36
N VAL A 158 12.18 -7.01 2.32
CA VAL A 158 11.19 -7.67 3.19
C VAL A 158 10.40 -8.62 2.32
N ARG A 159 10.34 -9.90 2.68
CA ARG A 159 9.65 -10.95 1.90
C ARG A 159 8.82 -11.81 2.85
N ALA A 160 7.54 -11.96 2.55
CA ALA A 160 6.63 -12.83 3.30
C ALA A 160 5.79 -13.66 2.31
N GLY A 161 6.09 -14.96 2.21
CA GLY A 161 5.52 -15.84 1.20
C GLY A 161 4.04 -16.22 1.40
N GLN A 162 3.43 -15.79 2.51
CA GLN A 162 2.03 -16.02 2.86
C GLN A 162 1.27 -14.69 3.07
N GLY A 163 1.81 -13.58 2.56
CA GLY A 163 1.22 -12.25 2.64
C GLY A 163 1.97 -11.30 3.58
N LEU A 164 1.80 -10.00 3.36
CA LEU A 164 2.46 -8.92 4.11
C LEU A 164 1.45 -7.81 4.44
N LEU A 165 1.25 -7.58 5.74
CA LEU A 165 0.49 -6.44 6.26
C LEU A 165 1.44 -5.30 6.64
N LEU A 166 1.19 -4.12 6.07
CA LEU A 166 1.79 -2.84 6.48
C LEU A 166 0.65 -1.96 7.00
N SER A 167 0.53 -1.79 8.32
CA SER A 167 -0.64 -1.15 8.93
C SER A 167 -0.27 -0.14 10.01
N SER A 168 -1.05 0.93 10.10
CA SER A 168 -1.07 1.84 11.26
C SER A 168 -2.16 1.48 12.29
N GLU A 169 -2.90 0.39 12.09
CA GLU A 169 -3.95 -0.07 13.00
C GLU A 169 -3.32 -0.78 14.23
N PRO A 170 -3.74 -0.48 15.47
CA PRO A 170 -3.28 -1.21 16.65
C PRO A 170 -3.88 -2.62 16.67
N GLY A 171 -3.07 -3.62 17.00
CA GLY A 171 -3.52 -5.02 17.07
C GLY A 171 -2.55 -5.93 17.83
N ASN A 172 -3.06 -7.07 18.29
CA ASN A 172 -2.31 -8.13 18.95
C ASN A 172 -2.17 -9.41 18.09
N THR A 173 -2.95 -9.53 17.01
CA THR A 173 -2.86 -10.61 16.02
C THR A 173 -2.12 -10.11 14.79
N GLN A 174 -1.05 -10.80 14.39
CA GLN A 174 -0.06 -10.32 13.40
C GLN A 174 -0.66 -9.89 12.04
N LEU A 175 -1.63 -10.63 11.52
CA LEU A 175 -2.27 -10.38 10.22
C LEU A 175 -3.74 -9.96 10.32
N ALA A 176 -4.17 -9.43 11.47
CA ALA A 176 -5.51 -8.86 11.60
C ALA A 176 -5.62 -7.54 10.82
N ALA A 177 -6.54 -7.48 9.86
CA ALA A 177 -6.78 -6.32 9.00
C ALA A 177 -8.28 -5.95 8.95
N THR A 178 -8.90 -5.82 10.13
CA THR A 178 -10.35 -5.60 10.26
C THR A 178 -10.80 -4.25 9.70
N GLY A 179 -10.00 -3.19 9.84
CA GLY A 179 -10.26 -1.89 9.21
C GLY A 179 -10.27 -1.98 7.69
N ALA A 180 -9.23 -2.57 7.10
CA ALA A 180 -9.13 -2.79 5.66
C ALA A 180 -10.24 -3.70 5.10
N LEU A 181 -10.63 -4.76 5.81
CA LEU A 181 -11.78 -5.61 5.45
C LEU A 181 -13.10 -4.82 5.37
N SER A 182 -13.31 -3.88 6.30
CA SER A 182 -14.48 -2.99 6.26
C SER A 182 -14.42 -2.03 5.07
N GLN A 183 -13.24 -1.48 4.76
CA GLN A 183 -13.05 -0.58 3.61
C GLN A 183 -13.25 -1.32 2.27
N LEU A 184 -12.78 -2.56 2.14
CA LEU A 184 -13.01 -3.40 0.96
C LEU A 184 -14.50 -3.71 0.75
N GLN A 185 -15.24 -4.02 1.83
CA GLN A 185 -16.69 -4.20 1.76
C GLN A 185 -17.39 -2.92 1.26
N GLN A 186 -17.08 -1.77 1.88
CA GLN A 186 -17.65 -0.48 1.49
C GLN A 186 -17.34 -0.11 0.03
N GLY A 187 -16.12 -0.42 -0.44
CA GLY A 187 -15.69 -0.23 -1.83
C GLY A 187 -16.44 -1.14 -2.81
N SER A 188 -16.63 -2.41 -2.46
CA SER A 188 -17.43 -3.37 -3.24
C SER A 188 -18.89 -2.92 -3.36
N ASP A 189 -19.49 -2.49 -2.26
CA ASP A 189 -20.87 -1.97 -2.25
C ASP A 189 -21.01 -0.67 -3.05
N LEU A 190 -20.00 0.21 -3.04
CA LEU A 190 -19.95 1.42 -3.87
C LEU A 190 -19.88 1.08 -5.36
N LEU A 191 -18.96 0.20 -5.74
CA LEU A 191 -18.80 -0.27 -7.12
C LEU A 191 -20.11 -0.87 -7.65
N LYS A 192 -20.73 -1.76 -6.87
CA LYS A 192 -22.00 -2.39 -7.23
C LYS A 192 -23.12 -1.37 -7.45
N ARG A 193 -23.35 -0.45 -6.50
CA ARG A 193 -24.37 0.60 -6.63
C ARG A 193 -24.19 1.47 -7.88
N LEU A 194 -22.94 1.85 -8.20
CA LEU A 194 -22.66 2.66 -9.39
C LEU A 194 -22.84 1.87 -10.69
N ASN A 195 -22.44 0.59 -10.72
CA ASN A 195 -22.68 -0.31 -11.84
C ASN A 195 -24.18 -0.51 -12.10
N ASP A 196 -24.97 -0.81 -11.06
CA ASP A 196 -26.41 -1.02 -11.16
C ASP A 196 -27.14 0.24 -11.65
N ALA A 197 -26.70 1.42 -11.19
CA ALA A 197 -27.20 2.71 -11.68
C ALA A 197 -26.83 2.97 -13.15
N ALA A 198 -25.57 2.72 -13.55
CA ALA A 198 -25.12 2.87 -14.93
C ALA A 198 -25.89 1.96 -15.89
N ARG A 199 -26.10 0.69 -15.52
CA ARG A 199 -26.87 -0.28 -16.31
C ARG A 199 -28.35 0.09 -16.40
N THR A 200 -28.95 0.58 -15.32
CA THR A 200 -30.32 1.13 -15.32
C THR A 200 -30.48 2.31 -16.28
N GLN A 201 -29.43 3.13 -16.42
CA GLN A 201 -29.40 4.26 -17.37
C GLN A 201 -28.83 3.89 -18.75
N GLN A 202 -28.63 2.60 -19.04
CA GLN A 202 -28.06 2.08 -20.30
C GLN A 202 -26.70 2.71 -20.69
N ALA A 203 -25.90 3.12 -19.69
CA ALA A 203 -24.63 3.81 -19.88
C ALA A 203 -23.42 2.87 -20.06
N GLY A 204 -23.66 1.55 -20.07
CA GLY A 204 -22.63 0.52 -20.27
C GLY A 204 -22.23 0.32 -21.73
N LEU A 205 -21.22 -0.53 -21.96
CA LEU A 205 -20.80 -0.94 -23.30
C LEU A 205 -21.73 -2.04 -23.86
N PRO A 206 -21.81 -2.19 -25.20
CA PRO A 206 -22.52 -3.32 -25.82
C PRO A 206 -21.96 -4.66 -25.31
N SER A 207 -22.85 -5.55 -24.88
CA SER A 207 -22.52 -6.88 -24.35
C SER A 207 -21.68 -6.89 -23.05
N GLU A 208 -21.74 -5.83 -22.25
CA GLU A 208 -21.12 -5.80 -20.91
C GLU A 208 -21.78 -6.84 -19.97
N PRO A 209 -20.99 -7.64 -19.22
CA PRO A 209 -21.50 -8.69 -18.33
C PRO A 209 -22.31 -8.14 -17.14
N GLU A 210 -23.09 -9.00 -16.49
CA GLU A 210 -23.95 -8.59 -15.37
C GLU A 210 -23.15 -8.17 -14.13
N SER A 211 -22.15 -8.98 -13.76
CA SER A 211 -21.09 -8.64 -12.81
C SER A 211 -19.90 -8.09 -13.59
N LEU A 212 -19.29 -7.02 -13.08
CA LEU A 212 -17.98 -6.59 -13.57
C LEU A 212 -16.90 -7.52 -12.99
N PRO A 213 -15.87 -7.93 -13.74
CA PRO A 213 -14.74 -8.71 -13.21
C PRO A 213 -14.07 -8.07 -11.96
N THR A 214 -14.24 -6.76 -11.79
CA THR A 214 -13.77 -6.00 -10.62
C THR A 214 -14.54 -6.32 -9.34
N GLN A 215 -15.83 -6.63 -9.43
CA GLN A 215 -16.62 -7.06 -8.27
C GLN A 215 -16.13 -8.43 -7.78
N ASP A 216 -15.90 -9.35 -8.72
CA ASP A 216 -15.38 -10.69 -8.42
C ASP A 216 -13.94 -10.62 -7.86
N GLY A 217 -13.10 -9.73 -8.40
CA GLY A 217 -11.74 -9.48 -7.91
C GLY A 217 -11.69 -8.91 -6.49
N LEU A 218 -12.53 -7.92 -6.17
CA LEU A 218 -12.65 -7.37 -4.82
C LEU A 218 -13.19 -8.41 -3.84
N LYS A 219 -14.16 -9.22 -4.26
CA LYS A 219 -14.67 -10.35 -3.46
C LYS A 219 -13.57 -11.37 -3.16
N THR A 220 -12.77 -11.74 -4.16
CA THR A 220 -11.65 -12.68 -3.99
C THR A 220 -10.62 -12.17 -2.97
N LEU A 221 -10.29 -10.87 -3.02
CA LEU A 221 -9.41 -10.24 -2.02
C LEU A 221 -10.03 -10.24 -0.61
N GLN A 222 -11.33 -9.99 -0.49
CA GLN A 222 -12.03 -10.08 0.79
C GLN A 222 -12.01 -11.51 1.34
N ASP A 223 -12.34 -12.50 0.51
CA ASP A 223 -12.35 -13.91 0.88
C ASP A 223 -10.94 -14.36 1.35
N HIS A 224 -9.86 -13.94 0.67
CA HIS A 224 -8.47 -14.23 1.08
C HIS A 224 -8.07 -13.63 2.43
N LEU A 225 -8.53 -12.42 2.74
CA LEU A 225 -8.22 -11.73 4.01
C LEU A 225 -9.08 -12.25 5.17
N GLN A 226 -10.26 -12.81 4.90
CA GLN A 226 -11.13 -13.45 5.90
C GLN A 226 -10.74 -14.91 6.17
N ALA A 227 -10.34 -15.65 5.15
CA ALA A 227 -10.00 -17.06 5.26
C ALA A 227 -8.63 -17.22 5.94
N THR A 228 -8.64 -17.77 7.15
CA THR A 228 -7.42 -18.20 7.84
C THR A 228 -6.99 -19.58 7.36
N HIS A 229 -5.68 -19.81 7.22
CA HIS A 229 -5.16 -21.18 7.21
C HIS A 229 -5.60 -21.86 8.51
N SER A 230 -6.40 -22.91 8.37
CA SER A 230 -7.03 -23.64 9.46
C SER A 230 -6.76 -25.13 9.36
N GLY A 231 -6.64 -25.75 10.52
CA GLY A 231 -6.36 -27.15 10.75
C GLY A 231 -6.71 -27.51 12.19
N SER A 232 -6.79 -28.81 12.43
CA SER A 232 -7.56 -29.34 13.55
C SER A 232 -6.87 -29.16 14.90
N ALA A 233 -7.61 -28.64 15.88
CA ALA A 233 -7.30 -28.88 17.27
C ALA A 233 -7.36 -30.39 17.57
N ALA A 234 -6.23 -30.96 17.98
CA ALA A 234 -6.16 -32.30 18.58
C ALA A 234 -5.73 -32.15 20.05
N GLY A 235 -6.35 -32.96 20.93
CA GLY A 235 -6.35 -32.70 22.37
C GLY A 235 -4.99 -32.79 23.08
N ALA A 236 -4.92 -32.07 24.20
CA ALA A 236 -4.08 -32.30 25.37
C ALA A 236 -2.53 -32.33 25.19
N ILE A 237 -1.89 -31.33 25.80
CA ILE A 237 -0.49 -31.35 26.30
C ILE A 237 0.62 -31.79 25.32
N GLY A 238 0.63 -31.23 24.10
CA GLY A 238 1.76 -31.28 23.19
C GLY A 238 2.09 -29.89 22.61
N GLY A 239 3.09 -29.20 23.15
CA GLY A 239 3.52 -27.91 22.62
C GLY A 239 4.13 -28.06 21.22
N GLY A 240 3.59 -27.35 20.23
CA GLY A 240 4.12 -27.32 18.85
C GLY A 240 3.09 -27.55 17.74
N ALA A 241 1.88 -28.05 18.05
CA ALA A 241 0.78 -28.23 17.08
C ALA A 241 -0.27 -27.10 17.15
N GLY A 242 0.19 -25.86 17.28
CA GLY A 242 -0.67 -24.67 17.29
C GLY A 242 -0.55 -23.91 15.97
N GLU A 243 -1.69 -23.60 15.36
CA GLU A 243 -1.74 -22.75 14.17
C GLU A 243 -1.80 -21.27 14.53
N VAL A 244 -1.34 -20.43 13.61
CA VAL A 244 -1.35 -18.97 13.73
C VAL A 244 -2.31 -18.41 12.69
N PRO A 245 -3.28 -17.56 13.07
CA PRO A 245 -4.15 -16.88 12.10
C PRO A 245 -3.34 -16.10 11.06
N GLY A 246 -3.60 -16.38 9.78
CA GLY A 246 -3.03 -15.69 8.63
C GLY A 246 -4.06 -15.53 7.50
N TRP A 247 -3.63 -15.18 6.29
CA TRP A 247 -4.51 -15.07 5.11
C TRP A 247 -4.36 -16.28 4.20
N SER A 248 -5.38 -16.61 3.41
CA SER A 248 -5.36 -17.80 2.54
C SER A 248 -4.57 -17.65 1.24
N ALA A 249 -3.93 -16.50 1.03
CA ALA A 249 -3.20 -16.15 -0.19
C ALA A 249 -2.15 -15.07 0.10
N PRO A 250 -1.06 -14.99 -0.70
CA PRO A 250 0.02 -14.04 -0.49
C PRO A 250 -0.35 -12.61 -0.93
N VAL A 251 -1.27 -11.97 -0.20
CA VAL A 251 -1.70 -10.58 -0.41
C VAL A 251 -0.67 -9.61 0.19
N LEU A 252 -0.36 -8.52 -0.52
CA LEU A 252 0.30 -7.34 0.05
C LEU A 252 -0.77 -6.28 0.35
N LEU A 253 -0.91 -5.89 1.62
CA LEU A 253 -1.91 -4.93 2.06
C LEU A 253 -1.27 -3.78 2.85
N GLY A 254 -1.46 -2.56 2.35
CA GLY A 254 -1.17 -1.32 3.07
C GLY A 254 -2.45 -0.71 3.63
N SER A 255 -2.52 -0.45 4.94
CA SER A 255 -3.63 0.26 5.60
C SER A 255 -3.10 1.40 6.47
N GLY A 256 -3.84 2.52 6.52
CA GLY A 256 -3.51 3.67 7.35
C GLY A 256 -4.76 4.37 7.85
N GLN A 257 -4.96 4.42 9.17
CA GLN A 257 -6.17 5.00 9.77
C GLN A 257 -6.34 6.50 9.49
N ALA A 258 -5.24 7.21 9.27
CA ALA A 258 -5.21 8.63 8.90
C ALA A 258 -4.84 8.86 7.42
N GLY A 259 -4.88 7.82 6.59
CA GLY A 259 -4.51 7.85 5.17
C GLY A 259 -3.22 7.10 4.85
N VAL A 260 -2.94 6.96 3.54
CA VAL A 260 -1.77 6.30 2.97
C VAL A 260 -1.23 7.20 1.85
N MET A 261 0.09 7.33 1.74
CA MET A 261 0.74 8.14 0.71
C MET A 261 1.80 7.32 -0.04
N SER A 262 1.84 7.47 -1.36
CA SER A 262 2.92 7.00 -2.22
C SER A 262 3.42 8.21 -3.00
N LEU A 263 4.69 8.56 -2.81
CA LEU A 263 5.30 9.79 -3.26
C LEU A 263 6.69 9.50 -3.84
N THR A 264 7.05 10.20 -4.91
CA THR A 264 8.36 10.11 -5.56
C THR A 264 8.66 11.44 -6.27
N PRO A 265 9.92 11.91 -6.30
CA PRO A 265 10.34 13.04 -7.13
C PRO A 265 10.58 12.65 -8.61
N ALA A 266 10.49 11.35 -8.93
CA ALA A 266 10.66 10.77 -10.26
C ALA A 266 9.35 10.10 -10.71
N ASP A 267 9.43 9.09 -11.58
CA ASP A 267 8.26 8.41 -12.12
C ASP A 267 7.54 7.52 -11.09
N GLN A 268 6.20 7.49 -11.18
CA GLN A 268 5.34 6.55 -10.46
C GLN A 268 4.49 5.77 -11.47
N VAL A 269 4.54 4.44 -11.41
CA VAL A 269 3.89 3.56 -12.37
C VAL A 269 3.05 2.51 -11.64
N TRP A 270 1.81 2.33 -12.07
CA TRP A 270 0.94 1.22 -11.65
C TRP A 270 0.66 0.32 -12.85
N VAL A 271 0.91 -0.99 -12.69
CA VAL A 271 0.67 -2.00 -13.72
C VAL A 271 -0.13 -3.15 -13.09
N SER A 272 -1.21 -3.56 -13.74
CA SER A 272 -2.04 -4.70 -13.33
C SER A 272 -2.28 -5.59 -14.54
N GLY A 273 -2.02 -6.89 -14.42
CA GLY A 273 -2.18 -7.86 -15.51
C GLY A 273 -3.62 -8.29 -15.80
N THR A 274 -4.59 -7.82 -15.01
CA THR A 274 -6.02 -8.14 -15.18
C THR A 274 -6.87 -6.88 -15.08
N GLN A 275 -6.78 -6.16 -13.97
CA GLN A 275 -7.61 -4.99 -13.69
C GLN A 275 -7.00 -4.08 -12.62
N THR A 276 -7.28 -2.79 -12.72
CA THR A 276 -6.96 -1.78 -11.71
C THR A 276 -8.26 -1.10 -11.28
N ALA A 277 -8.57 -1.15 -9.99
CA ALA A 277 -9.73 -0.49 -9.41
C ALA A 277 -9.28 0.70 -8.56
N LEU A 278 -9.88 1.86 -8.77
CA LEU A 278 -9.65 3.06 -7.96
C LEU A 278 -11.01 3.55 -7.48
N LEU A 279 -11.20 3.56 -6.17
CA LEU A 279 -12.47 3.82 -5.50
C LEU A 279 -12.25 4.90 -4.43
N ALA A 280 -13.20 5.82 -4.29
CA ALA A 280 -13.24 6.78 -3.20
C ALA A 280 -14.68 7.00 -2.75
N GLY A 281 -14.91 7.07 -1.44
CA GLY A 281 -16.23 7.34 -0.88
C GLY A 281 -16.75 8.77 -1.08
N SER A 282 -15.89 9.69 -1.55
CA SER A 282 -16.20 11.11 -1.74
C SER A 282 -15.79 11.64 -3.11
N ALA A 283 -14.49 11.63 -3.44
CA ALA A 283 -13.97 12.17 -4.69
C ALA A 283 -12.67 11.48 -5.14
N LEU A 284 -12.50 11.34 -6.46
CA LEU A 284 -11.23 11.00 -7.11
C LEU A 284 -10.75 12.22 -7.90
N ASN A 285 -9.51 12.67 -7.64
CA ASN A 285 -8.93 13.85 -8.28
C ASN A 285 -7.70 13.45 -9.10
N TRP A 286 -7.75 13.69 -10.41
CA TRP A 286 -6.63 13.50 -11.32
C TRP A 286 -6.05 14.86 -11.73
N LEU A 287 -4.84 15.16 -11.25
CA LEU A 287 -4.17 16.43 -11.45
C LEU A 287 -2.87 16.22 -12.20
N SER A 288 -2.68 16.93 -13.31
CA SER A 288 -1.46 16.88 -14.13
C SER A 288 -1.17 18.27 -14.69
N GLN A 289 0.10 18.67 -14.66
CA GLN A 289 0.55 19.94 -15.24
C GLN A 289 0.78 19.84 -16.76
N GLY A 290 1.18 18.65 -17.24
CA GLY A 290 1.52 18.43 -18.65
C GLY A 290 0.32 18.00 -19.48
N HIS A 291 -0.16 16.78 -19.23
CA HIS A 291 -1.32 16.20 -19.92
C HIS A 291 -1.91 15.03 -19.10
N LEU A 292 -3.18 14.71 -19.38
CA LEU A 292 -3.84 13.48 -18.94
C LEU A 292 -4.28 12.72 -20.21
N VAL A 293 -3.85 11.46 -20.34
CA VAL A 293 -4.18 10.62 -21.50
C VAL A 293 -4.90 9.36 -21.03
N LEU A 294 -6.08 9.10 -21.60
CA LEU A 294 -6.84 7.88 -21.39
C LEU A 294 -6.91 7.14 -22.74
N ALA A 295 -6.07 6.13 -22.92
CA ALA A 295 -6.05 5.29 -24.12
C ALA A 295 -6.60 3.91 -23.77
N VAL A 296 -7.75 3.54 -24.34
CA VAL A 296 -8.47 2.30 -24.00
C VAL A 296 -8.82 1.51 -25.26
N ALA A 297 -8.54 0.20 -25.23
CA ALA A 297 -8.70 -0.69 -26.38
C ALA A 297 -10.16 -1.11 -26.64
N GLY A 298 -10.92 -1.42 -25.58
CA GLY A 298 -12.28 -1.98 -25.67
C GLY A 298 -13.41 -0.94 -25.72
N GLY A 299 -13.18 0.25 -25.14
CA GLY A 299 -14.18 1.31 -25.03
C GLY A 299 -13.92 2.18 -23.80
N LEU A 300 -14.43 3.42 -23.81
CA LEU A 300 -14.37 4.33 -22.67
C LEU A 300 -15.79 4.74 -22.28
N VAL A 301 -16.18 4.46 -21.04
CA VAL A 301 -17.44 4.90 -20.45
C VAL A 301 -17.16 6.05 -19.48
N LEU A 302 -17.86 7.17 -19.67
CA LEU A 302 -17.92 8.26 -18.71
C LEU A 302 -19.36 8.39 -18.25
N TYR A 303 -19.65 7.87 -17.05
CA TYR A 303 -20.98 7.89 -16.46
C TYR A 303 -20.99 8.73 -15.18
N THR A 304 -22.12 9.37 -14.93
CA THR A 304 -22.42 10.08 -13.68
C THR A 304 -23.88 9.87 -13.33
N GLN A 305 -24.16 9.56 -12.06
CA GLN A 305 -25.53 9.43 -11.57
C GLN A 305 -26.22 10.79 -11.43
N GLY A 306 -25.46 11.86 -11.20
CA GLY A 306 -26.02 13.20 -10.92
C GLY A 306 -26.78 13.31 -9.59
N SER A 307 -26.50 12.42 -8.64
CA SER A 307 -27.01 12.46 -7.27
C SER A 307 -26.56 13.72 -6.51
N ASP A 308 -27.24 14.04 -5.40
CA ASP A 308 -26.88 15.21 -4.58
C ASP A 308 -25.42 15.10 -4.08
N PRO A 309 -24.62 16.18 -4.17
CA PRO A 309 -23.25 16.17 -3.68
C PRO A 309 -23.17 15.79 -2.19
N VAL A 310 -22.17 14.99 -1.82
CA VAL A 310 -21.90 14.65 -0.43
C VAL A 310 -21.66 15.93 0.38
N ALA A 311 -22.22 16.01 1.59
CA ALA A 311 -22.09 17.17 2.46
C ALA A 311 -20.61 17.56 2.65
N GLY A 312 -20.27 18.83 2.38
CA GLY A 312 -18.90 19.34 2.40
C GLY A 312 -18.15 19.25 1.06
N SER A 313 -18.75 18.72 -0.01
CA SER A 313 -18.16 18.77 -1.36
C SER A 313 -17.99 20.22 -1.84
N PRO A 314 -16.78 20.64 -2.29
CA PRO A 314 -16.56 21.96 -2.85
C PRO A 314 -17.19 22.12 -4.23
N ASN A 315 -17.45 21.02 -4.95
CA ASN A 315 -18.17 21.05 -6.22
C ASN A 315 -19.65 20.67 -6.00
N GLN A 316 -20.54 21.50 -6.53
CA GLN A 316 -22.01 21.35 -6.47
C GLN A 316 -22.64 21.12 -7.85
N GLU A 317 -21.85 21.15 -8.93
CA GLU A 317 -22.30 20.85 -10.28
C GLU A 317 -22.68 19.37 -10.43
N ARG A 318 -23.69 19.11 -11.26
CA ARG A 318 -24.21 17.77 -11.54
C ARG A 318 -24.08 17.47 -13.03
N GLY A 319 -23.71 16.24 -13.37
CA GLY A 319 -23.51 15.82 -14.75
C GLY A 319 -22.03 15.77 -15.14
N ILE A 320 -21.76 15.98 -16.43
CA ILE A 320 -20.41 15.95 -17.00
C ILE A 320 -20.07 17.35 -17.52
N ALA A 321 -19.03 17.96 -16.96
CA ALA A 321 -18.50 19.25 -17.35
C ALA A 321 -17.22 19.06 -18.17
N LEU A 322 -17.20 19.53 -19.43
CA LEU A 322 -16.03 19.45 -20.32
C LEU A 322 -15.64 20.86 -20.77
N HIS A 323 -14.56 21.39 -20.19
CA HIS A 323 -14.12 22.76 -20.43
C HIS A 323 -12.67 22.79 -20.94
N ALA A 324 -12.46 23.54 -22.03
CA ALA A 324 -11.15 23.98 -22.47
C ALA A 324 -11.09 25.50 -22.30
N ALA A 325 -10.30 25.99 -21.34
CA ALA A 325 -10.13 27.43 -21.11
C ALA A 325 -9.39 28.12 -22.27
N GLN A 326 -8.49 27.37 -22.92
CA GLN A 326 -7.77 27.75 -24.14
C GLN A 326 -7.58 26.48 -25.01
N GLY A 327 -7.36 26.67 -26.31
CA GLY A 327 -7.20 25.58 -27.27
C GLY A 327 -8.52 24.96 -27.74
N THR A 328 -8.41 23.89 -28.52
CA THR A 328 -9.55 23.31 -29.26
C THR A 328 -10.16 22.12 -28.52
N LEU A 329 -11.42 22.22 -28.13
CA LEU A 329 -12.24 21.05 -27.79
C LEU A 329 -12.63 20.31 -29.08
N SER A 330 -12.39 19.00 -29.16
CA SER A 330 -12.82 18.22 -30.33
C SER A 330 -13.22 16.79 -29.97
N ALA A 331 -14.31 16.32 -30.57
CA ALA A 331 -14.81 14.95 -30.46
C ALA A 331 -15.07 14.41 -31.88
N ARG A 332 -14.68 13.16 -32.17
CA ARG A 332 -14.77 12.56 -33.51
C ARG A 332 -15.07 11.06 -33.41
N ALA A 333 -15.99 10.57 -34.24
CA ALA A 333 -16.22 9.16 -34.47
C ALA A 333 -15.85 8.84 -35.94
N HIS A 334 -14.64 8.31 -36.17
CA HIS A 334 -14.09 8.18 -37.54
C HIS A 334 -14.70 7.04 -38.37
N ARG A 335 -15.32 6.04 -37.74
CA ARG A 335 -15.82 4.81 -38.39
C ARG A 335 -17.27 4.44 -38.00
N ASN A 336 -17.93 5.27 -37.21
CA ASN A 336 -19.27 4.97 -36.68
C ASN A 336 -19.99 6.27 -36.29
N THR A 337 -21.25 6.16 -35.87
CA THR A 337 -22.12 7.28 -35.50
C THR A 337 -21.62 8.01 -34.24
N ALA A 338 -21.74 9.34 -34.25
CA ALA A 338 -21.71 10.16 -33.05
C ALA A 338 -23.14 10.64 -32.74
N THR A 339 -23.62 10.41 -31.52
CA THR A 339 -24.98 10.79 -31.09
C THR A 339 -24.88 11.80 -29.94
N LEU A 340 -25.55 12.94 -30.09
CA LEU A 340 -25.72 13.94 -29.03
C LEU A 340 -27.22 14.12 -28.79
N ALA A 341 -27.69 13.76 -27.60
CA ALA A 341 -29.11 13.83 -27.23
C ALA A 341 -29.27 14.38 -25.81
N ALA A 342 -30.37 15.11 -25.59
CA ALA A 342 -30.75 15.62 -24.27
C ALA A 342 -32.28 15.60 -24.13
N LYS A 343 -32.77 15.31 -22.92
CA LYS A 343 -34.23 15.26 -22.63
C LYS A 343 -34.91 16.63 -22.69
N THR A 344 -34.16 17.71 -22.42
CA THR A 344 -34.69 19.08 -22.30
C THR A 344 -34.30 19.96 -23.48
N GLN A 345 -33.01 20.23 -23.66
CA GLN A 345 -32.49 21.09 -24.72
C GLN A 345 -31.06 20.69 -25.10
N VAL A 346 -30.78 20.67 -26.40
CA VAL A 346 -29.42 20.75 -26.95
C VAL A 346 -29.21 22.18 -27.44
N ARG A 347 -28.11 22.83 -27.03
CA ARG A 347 -27.77 24.20 -27.42
C ARG A 347 -26.36 24.23 -28.00
N ILE A 348 -26.26 24.56 -29.29
CA ILE A 348 -25.00 24.76 -30.01
C ILE A 348 -24.88 26.25 -30.31
N VAL A 349 -23.82 26.91 -29.83
CA VAL A 349 -23.58 28.34 -29.99
C VAL A 349 -22.10 28.58 -30.33
N SER A 350 -21.84 29.39 -31.34
CA SER A 350 -20.60 30.13 -31.48
C SER A 350 -20.89 31.58 -31.07
N THR A 351 -20.03 32.17 -30.23
CA THR A 351 -20.26 33.51 -29.65
C THR A 351 -19.67 34.65 -30.47
N THR A 352 -18.71 34.34 -31.35
CA THR A 352 -17.93 35.33 -32.12
C THR A 352 -17.77 35.00 -33.60
N ALA A 353 -18.08 33.76 -34.01
CA ALA A 353 -17.84 33.25 -35.36
C ALA A 353 -18.96 32.28 -35.78
N ASP A 354 -18.71 31.44 -36.78
CA ASP A 354 -19.72 30.58 -37.40
C ASP A 354 -20.08 29.34 -36.58
N VAL A 355 -21.26 28.77 -36.90
CA VAL A 355 -21.58 27.36 -36.64
C VAL A 355 -21.69 26.67 -38.00
N GLN A 356 -20.81 25.71 -38.27
CA GLN A 356 -20.77 24.99 -39.55
C GLN A 356 -21.30 23.57 -39.37
N LEU A 357 -22.31 23.20 -40.17
CA LEU A 357 -22.90 21.86 -40.23
C LEU A 357 -22.84 21.37 -41.68
N ALA A 358 -22.35 20.16 -41.91
CA ALA A 358 -22.15 19.62 -43.26
C ALA A 358 -22.35 18.10 -43.30
N ALA A 359 -22.97 17.63 -44.39
CA ALA A 359 -23.21 16.21 -44.67
C ALA A 359 -22.76 15.89 -46.10
N PRO A 360 -21.44 15.79 -46.37
CA PRO A 360 -20.87 15.88 -47.72
C PRO A 360 -21.23 14.75 -48.70
N THR A 361 -21.92 13.70 -48.25
CA THR A 361 -22.23 12.49 -49.05
C THR A 361 -23.71 12.10 -49.04
N LYS A 362 -24.54 12.79 -48.26
CA LYS A 362 -25.98 12.51 -48.05
C LYS A 362 -26.71 13.83 -47.81
N HIS A 363 -27.49 13.92 -46.74
CA HIS A 363 -28.34 15.05 -46.45
C HIS A 363 -28.12 15.64 -45.06
N LEU A 364 -28.46 16.91 -44.91
CA LEU A 364 -28.68 17.56 -43.62
C LEU A 364 -30.20 17.69 -43.43
N LEU A 365 -30.73 17.12 -42.35
CA LEU A 365 -32.15 17.14 -42.03
C LEU A 365 -32.37 17.75 -40.64
N ALA A 366 -33.19 18.79 -40.56
CA ALA A 366 -33.67 19.38 -39.32
C ALA A 366 -35.20 19.25 -39.25
N THR A 367 -35.73 18.72 -38.15
CA THR A 367 -37.17 18.43 -37.98
C THR A 367 -37.73 19.02 -36.69
N ALA A 368 -39.00 19.43 -36.70
CA ALA A 368 -39.74 19.89 -35.53
C ALA A 368 -41.25 19.64 -35.73
N ALA A 369 -41.84 18.76 -34.91
CA ALA A 369 -43.29 18.48 -34.90
C ALA A 369 -43.93 18.21 -36.28
N GLY A 370 -43.18 17.55 -37.18
CA GLY A 370 -43.62 17.24 -38.56
C GLY A 370 -43.25 18.29 -39.62
N ALA A 371 -42.83 19.50 -39.22
CA ALA A 371 -42.14 20.41 -40.12
C ALA A 371 -40.66 20.02 -40.26
N TYR A 372 -40.05 20.31 -41.42
CA TYR A 372 -38.65 20.00 -41.68
C TYR A 372 -38.00 20.92 -42.72
N ILE A 373 -36.67 20.98 -42.63
CA ILE A 373 -35.76 21.52 -43.64
C ILE A 373 -34.79 20.40 -43.99
N LYS A 374 -34.70 20.04 -45.27
CA LYS A 374 -33.79 19.01 -45.78
C LYS A 374 -32.95 19.58 -46.92
N LEU A 375 -31.65 19.35 -46.84
CA LEU A 375 -30.66 19.66 -47.86
C LEU A 375 -30.12 18.31 -48.35
N ASP A 376 -30.36 17.91 -49.60
CA ASP A 376 -30.01 16.57 -50.13
C ASP A 376 -29.46 16.70 -51.55
N GLY A 377 -28.15 16.48 -51.73
CA GLY A 377 -27.49 16.80 -52.99
C GLY A 377 -27.60 18.29 -53.34
N ASP A 378 -28.20 18.58 -54.50
CA ASP A 378 -28.45 19.94 -55.00
C ASP A 378 -29.84 20.49 -54.59
N ASP A 379 -30.68 19.69 -53.94
CA ASP A 379 -32.07 20.04 -53.60
C ASP A 379 -32.23 20.62 -52.18
N ILE A 380 -33.11 21.63 -52.07
CA ILE A 380 -33.58 22.20 -50.80
C ILE A 380 -35.07 21.93 -50.67
N GLU A 381 -35.45 21.08 -49.70
CA GLU A 381 -36.83 20.67 -49.46
C GLU A 381 -37.34 21.27 -48.13
N LEU A 382 -38.46 21.99 -48.21
CA LEU A 382 -39.13 22.65 -47.09
C LEU A 382 -40.55 22.11 -46.96
N GLY A 383 -40.80 21.31 -45.92
CA GLY A 383 -42.10 20.69 -45.69
C GLY A 383 -42.68 21.05 -44.33
N ALA A 384 -43.99 21.28 -44.26
CA ALA A 384 -44.72 21.45 -43.01
C ALA A 384 -46.19 21.00 -43.18
N PRO A 385 -46.84 20.47 -42.11
CA PRO A 385 -48.28 20.21 -42.12
C PRO A 385 -49.13 21.49 -42.04
N GLY A 386 -48.50 22.64 -41.78
CA GLY A 386 -49.12 23.96 -41.77
C GLY A 386 -48.51 24.91 -42.81
N VAL A 387 -48.73 26.21 -42.65
CA VAL A 387 -48.26 27.23 -43.60
C VAL A 387 -46.75 27.46 -43.48
N VAL A 388 -46.03 27.31 -44.60
CA VAL A 388 -44.63 27.79 -44.74
C VAL A 388 -44.68 29.28 -45.10
N ALA A 389 -44.32 30.15 -44.15
CA ALA A 389 -44.44 31.60 -44.30
C ALA A 389 -43.08 32.29 -44.44
N PHE A 390 -42.79 32.85 -45.62
CA PHE A 390 -41.61 33.68 -45.88
C PHE A 390 -41.89 35.15 -45.57
N LYS A 391 -41.15 35.74 -44.64
CA LYS A 391 -41.30 37.14 -44.21
C LYS A 391 -40.01 37.91 -44.44
N GLY A 392 -40.01 38.82 -45.42
CA GLY A 392 -38.86 39.66 -45.77
C GLY A 392 -39.30 40.89 -46.59
N GLY A 393 -38.53 41.97 -46.55
CA GLY A 393 -38.86 43.24 -47.22
C GLY A 393 -38.80 43.17 -48.75
N GLN A 394 -38.00 42.24 -49.30
CA GLN A 394 -38.04 41.79 -50.68
C GLN A 394 -37.78 40.27 -50.70
N GLN A 395 -38.32 39.59 -51.70
CA GLN A 395 -38.01 38.19 -52.01
C GLN A 395 -37.51 38.14 -53.45
N VAL A 396 -36.22 37.87 -53.65
CA VAL A 396 -35.58 37.79 -54.97
C VAL A 396 -35.03 36.39 -55.13
N LEU A 397 -35.64 35.60 -56.01
CA LEU A 397 -35.16 34.27 -56.38
C LEU A 397 -34.35 34.40 -57.67
N THR A 398 -33.02 34.34 -57.56
CA THR A 398 -32.11 34.30 -58.70
C THR A 398 -31.81 32.86 -59.14
N GLY A 399 -31.26 32.69 -60.34
CA GLY A 399 -30.76 31.39 -60.81
C GLY A 399 -29.64 30.82 -59.92
N PRO A 400 -29.31 29.53 -60.08
CA PRO A 400 -28.39 28.83 -59.20
C PRO A 400 -26.98 29.40 -59.23
N GLN A 401 -26.38 29.58 -58.05
CA GLN A 401 -24.93 29.75 -57.88
C GLN A 401 -24.39 28.62 -57.01
N GLY A 402 -23.41 27.87 -57.54
CA GLY A 402 -22.79 26.77 -56.83
C GLY A 402 -21.81 27.25 -55.75
N PHE A 403 -21.82 26.58 -54.60
CA PHE A 403 -20.86 26.78 -53.53
C PHE A 403 -20.28 25.42 -53.11
N SER A 404 -18.95 25.33 -52.99
CA SER A 404 -18.23 24.09 -52.69
C SER A 404 -17.52 24.20 -51.36
N THR A 405 -17.77 23.26 -50.44
CA THR A 405 -17.01 23.12 -49.19
C THR A 405 -16.33 21.76 -49.13
N ARG A 406 -15.08 21.72 -48.67
CA ARG A 406 -14.38 20.48 -48.34
C ARG A 406 -14.33 20.31 -46.84
N VAL A 407 -15.22 19.46 -46.31
CA VAL A 407 -15.09 18.97 -44.93
C VAL A 407 -14.26 17.69 -44.94
N GLN A 408 -12.96 17.83 -44.67
CA GLN A 408 -12.06 16.71 -44.46
C GLN A 408 -11.91 16.43 -42.95
N LEU A 409 -12.44 15.29 -42.53
CA LEU A 409 -11.99 14.65 -41.29
C LEU A 409 -10.54 14.15 -41.54
N PRO A 410 -9.60 14.32 -40.59
CA PRO A 410 -8.28 13.70 -40.69
C PRO A 410 -8.42 12.19 -40.83
N SER A 411 -7.80 11.59 -41.85
CA SER A 411 -7.88 10.14 -42.02
C SER A 411 -6.98 9.41 -41.04
N ALA A 412 -7.54 8.39 -40.40
CA ALA A 412 -6.77 7.41 -39.63
C ALA A 412 -6.43 6.23 -40.57
N ASP A 413 -5.56 6.48 -41.56
CA ASP A 413 -5.19 5.53 -42.62
C ASP A 413 -4.32 4.35 -42.14
N LYS A 414 -3.95 4.32 -40.84
CA LYS A 414 -3.33 3.13 -40.25
C LYS A 414 -4.45 2.18 -39.78
N PRO A 415 -4.49 0.92 -40.24
CA PRO A 415 -5.38 -0.06 -39.63
C PRO A 415 -5.02 -0.19 -38.15
N VAL A 416 -6.05 -0.19 -37.29
CA VAL A 416 -5.88 -0.65 -35.90
C VAL A 416 -5.33 -2.06 -36.00
N CYS A 417 -4.13 -2.30 -35.47
CA CYS A 417 -3.47 -3.59 -35.55
C CYS A 417 -4.22 -4.59 -34.66
N LEU A 418 -5.26 -5.21 -35.21
CA LEU A 418 -6.12 -6.17 -34.50
C LEU A 418 -5.31 -7.38 -34.02
N GLU A 419 -4.28 -7.77 -34.75
CA GLU A 419 -3.34 -8.82 -34.37
C GLU A 419 -2.50 -8.40 -33.16
N CYS A 420 -1.92 -7.19 -33.16
CA CYS A 420 -1.21 -6.64 -32.00
C CYS A 420 -2.08 -6.58 -30.74
N MET A 421 -3.38 -6.25 -30.90
CA MET A 421 -4.34 -6.18 -29.80
C MET A 421 -4.78 -7.58 -29.31
N ARG A 422 -4.88 -8.57 -30.20
CA ARG A 422 -5.14 -9.97 -29.82
C ARG A 422 -3.94 -10.61 -29.13
N ASP A 423 -2.73 -10.32 -29.60
CA ASP A 423 -1.48 -10.79 -28.99
C ASP A 423 -1.31 -10.28 -27.54
N LEU A 424 -1.81 -9.06 -27.25
CA LEU A 424 -1.81 -8.52 -25.88
C LEU A 424 -2.75 -9.30 -24.93
N ALA A 425 -3.85 -9.87 -25.43
CA ALA A 425 -4.75 -10.69 -24.64
C ALA A 425 -4.16 -12.09 -24.38
N THR A 426 -3.64 -12.76 -25.42
CA THR A 426 -3.07 -14.12 -25.30
C THR A 426 -1.77 -14.16 -24.50
N ARG A 427 -0.97 -13.07 -24.51
CA ARG A 427 0.25 -12.97 -23.68
C ARG A 427 -0.02 -12.93 -22.18
N HIS A 428 -1.22 -12.55 -21.73
CA HIS A 428 -1.57 -12.59 -20.30
C HIS A 428 -1.87 -14.02 -19.82
N GLU A 429 -2.51 -14.86 -20.64
CA GLU A 429 -2.74 -16.28 -20.30
C GLU A 429 -1.43 -17.08 -20.23
N ALA A 430 -0.45 -16.75 -21.08
CA ALA A 430 0.83 -17.46 -21.15
C ALA A 430 1.76 -17.28 -19.93
N VAL A 431 1.51 -16.29 -19.07
CA VAL A 431 2.32 -16.03 -17.86
C VAL A 431 1.82 -16.84 -16.64
N ALA A 432 0.60 -17.38 -16.69
CA ALA A 432 -0.01 -18.09 -15.56
C ALA A 432 0.39 -19.58 -15.42
N SER A 433 1.18 -20.15 -16.35
CA SER A 433 1.46 -21.60 -16.40
C SER A 433 2.96 -21.99 -16.35
N ARG A 434 3.83 -21.12 -15.83
CA ARG A 434 5.23 -21.46 -15.51
C ARG A 434 5.65 -20.92 -14.15
N GLY A 435 5.27 -21.65 -13.11
CA GLY A 435 5.73 -21.55 -11.72
C GLY A 435 5.61 -22.91 -11.06
#